data_AF-A0A7C9ACS2-F1
#
_entry.id   AF-A0A7C9ACS2-F1
#
_cell.length_a   1.000
_cell.length_b   1.000
_cell.length_c   1.000
_cell.angle_alpha   90.00
_cell.angle_beta   90.00
_cell.angle_gamma   90.00
#
_symmetry.space_group_name_H-M   'P 1'
#
loop_
_entity.id
_entity.type
_entity.pdbx_description
1 polymer ?
#
loop_
_entity_poly.entity_id
_entity_poly.type
_entity_poly.pdbx_seq_one_letter_code
_entity_poly.pdbx_strand_id
1 'polypeptide(L)'
;VLRKKCETGEEVAVSALLGSKRSLSATYPQNVEMKVCIKKPGLASLLQFDCNVYVRTDSTAEYYFYITSARYLQSSSSTGPRYYTGPPFWDLDPDLQTSFDEYLKARLGGSLLKFLIDHMHRKEQNLYVNWLQKLQEMVSKGESSSPSNT
;
A
#
# COMPACT_ATOMS: atom_id res chain seq x y z
N VAL A 1 -0.93 8.74 -1.17
CA VAL A 1 -1.84 8.08 -2.13
C VAL A 1 -1.45 8.57 -3.51
N LEU A 2 -1.11 7.66 -4.42
CA LEU A 2 -0.80 7.95 -5.82
C LEU A 2 -2.11 7.91 -6.62
N ARG A 3 -2.28 8.83 -7.57
CA ARG A 3 -3.48 8.90 -8.41
C ARG A 3 -3.07 9.08 -9.87
N LYS A 4 -3.76 8.37 -10.76
CA LYS A 4 -3.56 8.44 -12.20
C LYS A 4 -4.93 8.44 -12.89
N LYS A 5 -5.08 9.27 -13.91
CA LYS A 5 -6.20 9.19 -14.85
C LYS A 5 -5.70 8.51 -16.13
N CYS A 6 -6.38 7.46 -16.56
CA CYS A 6 -6.08 6.74 -17.78
C CYS A 6 -6.70 7.45 -18.99
N GLU A 7 -6.16 7.18 -20.19
CA GLU A 7 -6.71 7.67 -21.47
C GLU A 7 -8.15 7.19 -21.71
N THR A 8 -8.49 6.04 -21.15
CA THR A 8 -9.85 5.45 -21.11
C THR A 8 -10.84 6.25 -20.25
N GLY A 9 -10.40 7.30 -19.56
CA GLY A 9 -11.21 8.07 -18.61
C GLY A 9 -11.34 7.44 -17.22
N GLU A 10 -10.74 6.27 -17.00
CA GLU A 10 -10.69 5.60 -15.70
C GLU A 10 -9.78 6.35 -14.72
N GLU A 11 -10.19 6.44 -13.46
CA GLU A 11 -9.36 6.97 -12.38
C GLU A 11 -8.83 5.81 -11.53
N VAL A 12 -7.51 5.72 -11.41
CA VAL A 12 -6.82 4.72 -10.60
C VAL A 12 -6.15 5.41 -9.42
N ALA A 13 -6.46 4.97 -8.20
CA ALA A 13 -5.82 5.42 -6.98
C ALA A 13 -5.11 4.24 -6.32
N VAL A 14 -3.85 4.45 -5.95
CA VAL A 14 -3.02 3.45 -5.27
C VAL A 14 -2.61 4.00 -3.92
N SER A 15 -2.92 3.25 -2.87
CA SER A 15 -2.40 3.50 -1.51
C SER A 15 -1.57 2.32 -1.06
N ALA A 16 -0.54 2.58 -0.26
CA ALA A 16 0.36 1.55 0.19
C ALA A 16 0.79 1.79 1.63
N LEU A 17 1.00 0.69 2.34
CA LEU A 17 1.51 0.63 3.69
C LEU A 17 2.62 -0.42 3.73
N LEU A 18 3.68 -0.13 4.49
CA LEU A 18 4.73 -1.10 4.69
C LEU A 18 4.18 -2.22 5.57
N GLY A 19 4.35 -3.47 5.14
CA GLY A 19 3.84 -4.61 5.87
C GLY A 19 4.56 -4.80 7.21
N SER A 20 3.82 -5.21 8.23
CA SER A 20 4.37 -5.39 9.59
C SER A 20 5.23 -6.65 9.74
N LYS A 21 5.30 -7.53 8.72
CA LYS A 21 6.03 -8.81 8.81
C LYS A 21 7.54 -8.56 8.76
N ARG A 22 8.13 -8.40 9.95
CA ARG A 22 9.57 -8.59 10.13
C ARG A 22 9.85 -10.08 9.93
N SER A 23 10.43 -10.44 8.78
CA SER A 23 11.13 -11.72 8.72
C SER A 23 12.25 -11.65 9.75
N LEU A 24 12.40 -12.67 10.59
CA LEU A 24 13.41 -12.71 11.66
C LEU A 24 14.84 -12.52 11.12
N SER A 25 15.07 -12.69 9.81
CA SER A 25 16.37 -12.47 9.15
C SER A 25 16.45 -11.22 8.27
N ALA A 26 15.36 -10.46 8.09
CA ALA A 26 15.36 -9.29 7.22
C ALA A 26 15.42 -8.00 8.05
N THR A 27 16.49 -7.23 7.89
CA THR A 27 16.70 -5.93 8.53
C THR A 27 15.63 -4.89 8.12
N TYR A 28 14.93 -5.11 6.99
CA TYR A 28 13.87 -4.25 6.48
C TYR A 28 12.67 -5.06 5.99
N PRO A 29 11.41 -4.62 6.25
CA PRO A 29 10.23 -5.26 5.68
C PRO A 29 10.28 -5.21 4.16
N GLN A 30 10.17 -6.37 3.50
CA GLN A 30 10.22 -6.47 2.04
C GLN A 30 8.83 -6.53 1.41
N ASN A 31 7.77 -6.58 2.23
CA ASN A 31 6.40 -6.64 1.77
C ASN A 31 5.70 -5.30 1.94
N VAL A 32 4.94 -4.91 0.92
CA VAL A 32 4.09 -3.71 0.94
C VAL A 32 2.65 -4.13 0.70
N GLU A 33 1.78 -3.77 1.63
CA GLU A 33 0.33 -3.89 1.47
C GLU A 33 -0.14 -2.74 0.58
N MET A 34 -0.66 -3.07 -0.59
CA MET A 34 -1.12 -2.13 -1.59
C MET A 34 -2.63 -2.26 -1.75
N LYS A 35 -3.34 -1.13 -1.77
CA LYS A 35 -4.76 -1.06 -2.16
C LYS A 35 -4.89 -0.27 -3.44
N VAL A 36 -5.56 -0.86 -4.43
CA VAL A 36 -5.80 -0.27 -5.74
C VAL A 36 -7.29 -0.03 -5.88
N CYS A 37 -7.69 1.22 -6.03
CA CYS A 37 -9.08 1.62 -6.26
C CYS A 37 -9.22 2.10 -7.70
N ILE A 38 -10.17 1.53 -8.44
CA ILE A 38 -10.44 1.86 -9.83
C ILE A 38 -11.87 2.38 -9.95
N LYS A 39 -12.01 3.61 -10.45
CA LYS A 39 -13.29 4.24 -10.74
C LYS A 39 -13.46 4.36 -12.25
N LYS A 40 -14.53 3.77 -12.76
CA LYS A 40 -14.90 3.85 -14.19
C LYS A 40 -15.53 5.22 -14.50
N PRO A 41 -15.36 5.73 -15.72
CA PRO A 41 -15.99 6.99 -16.13
C PRO A 41 -17.52 6.88 -16.05
N GLY A 42 -18.17 7.93 -15.54
CA GLY A 42 -19.63 7.97 -15.43
C GLY A 42 -20.23 7.16 -14.27
N LEU A 43 -19.44 6.37 -13.54
CA LEU A 43 -19.90 5.63 -12.36
C LEU A 43 -19.44 6.28 -11.06
N ALA A 44 -20.34 6.35 -10.07
CA ALA A 44 -20.01 6.78 -8.71
C ALA A 44 -19.30 5.69 -7.90
N SER A 45 -19.46 4.43 -8.32
CA SER A 45 -18.87 3.26 -7.70
C SER A 45 -17.42 3.03 -8.10
N LEU A 46 -16.70 2.28 -7.26
CA LEU A 46 -15.31 1.92 -7.48
C LEU A 46 -15.04 0.46 -7.12
N LEU A 47 -14.06 -0.12 -7.78
CA LEU A 47 -13.56 -1.47 -7.53
C LEU A 47 -12.26 -1.36 -6.74
N GLN A 48 -12.22 -1.96 -5.56
CA GLN A 48 -11.04 -2.00 -4.71
C GLN A 48 -10.41 -3.38 -4.76
N PHE A 49 -9.11 -3.42 -5.02
CA PHE A 49 -8.28 -4.59 -4.88
C PHE A 49 -7.32 -4.39 -3.72
N ASP A 50 -7.27 -5.36 -2.83
CA ASP A 50 -6.18 -5.46 -1.87
C ASP A 50 -5.13 -6.40 -2.45
N CYS A 51 -3.88 -5.95 -2.43
CA CYS A 51 -2.76 -6.64 -3.00
C CYS A 51 -1.59 -6.64 -2.02
N ASN A 52 -0.75 -7.66 -2.10
CA ASN A 52 0.55 -7.68 -1.43
C ASN A 52 1.64 -7.62 -2.49
N VAL A 53 2.54 -6.66 -2.35
CA VAL A 53 3.72 -6.50 -3.19
C VAL A 53 4.91 -7.09 -2.46
N TYR A 54 5.72 -7.88 -3.16
CA TYR A 54 6.92 -8.50 -2.61
C TYR A 54 8.04 -8.52 -3.64
N VAL A 55 9.28 -8.63 -3.15
CA VAL A 55 10.48 -8.75 -3.97
C VAL A 55 10.99 -10.18 -3.88
N ARG A 56 11.34 -10.77 -5.02
CA ARG A 56 12.03 -12.05 -5.08
C ARG A 56 13.53 -11.79 -5.25
N THR A 57 14.37 -12.37 -4.38
CA THR A 57 15.80 -12.04 -4.24
C THR A 57 16.75 -13.09 -4.80
N ASP A 58 16.28 -14.03 -5.62
CA ASP A 58 17.06 -15.21 -6.03
C ASP A 58 17.99 -15.00 -7.24
N SER A 59 17.81 -13.96 -8.05
CA SER A 59 18.70 -13.70 -9.20
C SER A 59 18.66 -12.27 -9.76
N THR A 60 17.47 -11.69 -9.92
CA THR A 60 17.23 -10.28 -10.26
C THR A 60 16.14 -9.76 -9.35
N ALA A 61 16.28 -8.56 -8.79
CA ALA A 61 15.25 -7.97 -7.94
C ALA A 61 13.99 -7.67 -8.77
N GLU A 62 13.14 -8.68 -8.90
CA GLU A 62 11.87 -8.61 -9.58
C GLU A 62 10.75 -8.38 -8.58
N TYR A 63 9.87 -7.46 -8.94
CA TYR A 63 8.79 -6.99 -8.10
C TYR A 63 7.50 -7.66 -8.56
N TYR A 64 6.87 -8.37 -7.64
CA TYR A 64 5.65 -9.11 -7.88
C TYR A 64 4.55 -8.59 -6.98
N PHE A 65 3.31 -8.82 -7.39
CA PHE A 65 2.16 -8.67 -6.51
C PHE A 65 1.21 -9.84 -6.67
N TYR A 66 0.40 -10.06 -5.64
CA TYR A 66 -0.76 -10.96 -5.71
C TYR A 66 -1.96 -10.27 -5.09
N ILE A 67 -3.14 -10.60 -5.60
CA ILE A 67 -4.42 -10.08 -5.12
C ILE A 67 -4.89 -10.94 -3.93
N THR A 68 -5.29 -10.29 -2.85
CA THR A 68 -5.85 -10.95 -1.66
C THR A 68 -7.36 -10.82 -1.57
N SER A 69 -7.92 -9.70 -2.05
CA SER A 69 -9.37 -9.49 -2.15
C SER A 69 -9.71 -8.53 -3.26
N ALA A 70 -10.89 -8.71 -3.85
CA ALA A 70 -11.50 -7.79 -4.80
C ALA A 70 -12.91 -7.43 -4.30
N ARG A 71 -13.20 -6.13 -4.18
CA ARG A 71 -14.42 -5.64 -3.53
C ARG A 71 -15.04 -4.51 -4.32
N TYR A 72 -16.35 -4.59 -4.52
CA TYR A 72 -17.12 -3.50 -5.08
C TYR A 72 -17.53 -2.52 -3.98
N LEU A 73 -17.33 -1.22 -4.22
CA LEU A 73 -17.74 -0.15 -3.33
C LEU A 73 -18.69 0.77 -4.10
N GLN A 74 -19.93 0.88 -3.61
CA GLN A 74 -20.95 1.76 -4.21
C GLN A 74 -20.55 3.24 -4.16
N SER A 75 -19.79 3.64 -3.15
CA SER A 75 -19.19 4.97 -3.03
C SER A 75 -17.88 4.90 -2.23
N SER A 76 -17.09 5.98 -2.22
CA SER A 76 -15.85 6.03 -1.41
C SER A 76 -16.07 5.88 0.10
N SER A 77 -17.31 6.09 0.57
CA SER A 77 -17.70 5.95 1.98
C SER A 77 -18.45 4.65 2.28
N SER A 78 -18.71 3.79 1.29
CA SER A 78 -19.47 2.54 1.49
C SER A 78 -18.62 1.42 2.06
N THR A 79 -18.02 1.65 3.23
CA THR A 79 -17.24 0.65 3.97
C THR A 79 -18.03 0.18 5.18
N GLY A 80 -18.13 -1.13 5.40
CA GLY A 80 -18.80 -1.70 6.57
C GLY A 80 -19.43 -3.08 6.31
N PRO A 81 -19.84 -3.79 7.36
CA PRO A 81 -20.33 -5.17 7.27
C PRO A 81 -21.66 -5.32 6.51
N ARG A 82 -22.36 -4.22 6.23
CA ARG A 82 -23.61 -4.20 5.46
C ARG A 82 -23.37 -4.28 3.95
N TYR A 83 -22.16 -3.99 3.49
CA TYR A 83 -21.83 -3.98 2.07
C TYR A 83 -21.18 -5.29 1.68
N TYR A 84 -21.57 -5.81 0.52
CA TYR A 84 -21.01 -7.05 0.00
C TYR A 84 -19.49 -6.91 -0.22
N THR A 85 -18.71 -7.74 0.48
CA THR A 85 -17.24 -7.71 0.42
C THR A 85 -16.64 -8.64 -0.63
N GLY A 86 -17.47 -9.39 -1.35
CA GLY A 86 -17.00 -10.46 -2.23
C GLY A 86 -16.69 -11.76 -1.47
N PRO A 87 -16.61 -12.89 -2.17
CA PRO A 87 -16.05 -14.11 -1.63
C PRO A 87 -14.53 -13.93 -1.41
N PRO A 88 -13.87 -14.83 -0.67
CA PRO A 88 -12.42 -14.90 -0.66
C PRO A 88 -11.87 -15.00 -2.08
N PHE A 89 -10.78 -14.29 -2.38
CA PHE A 89 -10.26 -14.23 -3.77
C PHE A 89 -9.84 -15.60 -4.30
N TRP A 90 -9.34 -16.47 -3.43
CA TRP A 90 -8.89 -17.82 -3.78
C TRP A 90 -10.05 -18.76 -4.14
N ASP A 91 -11.29 -18.45 -3.71
CA ASP A 91 -12.51 -19.19 -4.06
C ASP A 91 -13.10 -18.75 -5.41
N LEU A 92 -12.57 -17.69 -6.04
CA LEU A 92 -13.04 -17.25 -7.34
C LEU A 92 -12.64 -18.25 -8.43
N ASP A 93 -13.38 -18.23 -9.53
CA ASP A 93 -13.04 -19.00 -10.72
C ASP A 93 -11.59 -18.68 -11.20
N PRO A 94 -10.76 -19.68 -11.53
CA PRO A 94 -9.37 -19.47 -11.93
C PRO A 94 -9.18 -18.55 -13.15
N ASP A 95 -10.10 -18.59 -14.12
CA ASP A 95 -10.01 -17.73 -15.31
C ASP A 95 -10.34 -16.28 -14.94
N LEU A 96 -11.25 -16.08 -13.99
CA LEU A 96 -11.55 -14.77 -13.43
C LEU A 96 -10.38 -14.22 -12.61
N GLN A 97 -9.70 -15.06 -11.81
CA GLN A 97 -8.51 -14.66 -11.07
C GLN A 97 -7.41 -14.17 -12.02
N THR A 98 -7.16 -14.95 -13.10
CA THR A 98 -6.20 -14.60 -14.16
C THR A 98 -6.56 -13.27 -14.83
N SER A 99 -7.84 -13.10 -15.18
CA SER A 99 -8.34 -11.87 -15.81
C SER A 99 -8.13 -10.63 -14.93
N PHE A 100 -8.32 -10.73 -13.61
CA PHE A 100 -8.07 -9.62 -12.69
C PHE A 100 -6.58 -9.29 -12.57
N ASP A 101 -5.72 -10.30 -12.53
CA ASP A 101 -4.28 -10.11 -12.46
C ASP A 101 -3.75 -9.39 -13.72
N GLU A 102 -4.16 -9.85 -14.91
CA GLU A 102 -3.83 -9.19 -16.19
C GLU A 102 -4.35 -7.75 -16.26
N TYR A 103 -5.61 -7.53 -15.83
CA TYR A 103 -6.21 -6.21 -15.80
C TYR A 103 -5.41 -5.23 -14.92
N LEU A 104 -4.99 -5.66 -13.72
CA LEU A 104 -4.19 -4.84 -12.82
C LEU A 104 -2.77 -4.61 -13.36
N LYS A 105 -2.12 -5.62 -13.93
CA LYS A 105 -0.79 -5.48 -14.56
C LYS A 105 -0.79 -4.42 -15.65
N ALA A 106 -1.80 -4.42 -16.51
CA ALA A 106 -1.95 -3.43 -17.58
C ALA A 106 -2.15 -1.99 -17.07
N ARG A 107 -2.71 -1.81 -15.86
CA ARG A 107 -2.99 -0.47 -15.28
C ARG A 107 -1.88 0.06 -14.39
N LEU A 108 -1.26 -0.81 -13.59
CA LEU A 108 -0.24 -0.45 -12.63
C LEU A 108 1.11 -0.18 -13.31
N GLY A 109 1.43 -0.90 -14.39
CA GLY A 109 2.71 -0.77 -15.10
C GLY A 109 3.89 -1.31 -14.30
N GLY A 110 4.86 -1.94 -14.97
CA GLY A 110 5.96 -2.66 -14.30
C GLY A 110 6.86 -1.80 -13.41
N SER A 111 7.05 -0.52 -13.76
CA SER A 111 7.89 0.41 -12.98
C SER A 111 7.24 0.92 -11.69
N LEU A 112 5.91 0.82 -11.56
CA LEU A 112 5.21 1.33 -10.39
C LEU A 112 5.52 0.52 -9.13
N LEU A 113 5.61 -0.81 -9.25
CA LEU A 113 5.88 -1.67 -8.09
C LEU A 113 7.25 -1.37 -7.49
N LYS A 114 8.27 -1.25 -8.35
CA LYS A 114 9.61 -0.82 -7.94
C LYS A 114 9.58 0.54 -7.25
N PHE A 115 8.98 1.53 -7.91
CA PHE A 115 8.84 2.87 -7.33
C PHE A 115 8.13 2.84 -5.98
N LEU A 116 7.10 2.01 -5.84
CA LEU A 116 6.33 1.90 -4.61
C LEU A 116 7.18 1.38 -3.46
N ILE A 117 7.92 0.29 -3.65
CA ILE A 117 8.82 -0.26 -2.63
C ILE A 117 9.86 0.79 -2.22
N ASP A 118 10.60 1.34 -3.20
CA ASP A 118 11.67 2.32 -2.94
C ASP A 118 11.14 3.58 -2.22
N HIS A 119 9.96 4.06 -2.63
CA HIS A 119 9.30 5.20 -2.01
C HIS A 119 8.90 4.90 -0.56
N MET A 120 8.36 3.72 -0.29
CA MET A 120 7.92 3.33 1.04
C MET A 120 9.08 3.19 2.02
N HIS A 121 10.19 2.57 1.61
CA HIS A 121 11.41 2.50 2.45
C HIS A 121 11.98 3.89 2.75
N ARG A 122 12.10 4.76 1.74
CA ARG A 122 12.57 6.14 1.96
C ARG A 122 11.64 6.92 2.89
N LYS A 123 10.33 6.76 2.73
CA LYS A 123 9.34 7.41 3.58
C LYS A 123 9.44 6.94 5.03
N GLU A 124 9.56 5.63 5.26
CA GLU A 124 9.75 5.06 6.59
C GLU A 124 11.02 5.59 7.26
N GLN A 125 12.15 5.55 6.56
CA GLN A 125 13.42 6.04 7.08
C GLN A 125 13.34 7.52 7.48
N ASN A 126 12.72 8.36 6.64
CA ASN A 126 12.54 9.78 6.93
C ASN A 126 11.63 10.00 8.15
N LEU A 127 10.55 9.21 8.28
CA LEU A 127 9.67 9.29 9.45
C LEU A 127 10.40 8.88 10.73
N TYR A 128 11.24 7.83 10.66
CA TYR A 128 12.05 7.37 11.78
C TYR A 128 13.05 8.43 12.25
N VAL A 129 13.84 9.00 11.34
CA VAL A 129 14.82 10.06 11.66
C VAL A 129 14.12 11.29 12.23
N ASN A 130 13.01 11.71 11.62
CA ASN A 130 12.23 12.85 12.13
C ASN A 130 11.64 12.59 13.51
N TRP A 131 11.23 11.36 13.81
CA TRP A 131 10.74 10.99 15.14
C TRP A 131 11.87 11.02 16.17
N LEU A 132 13.05 10.50 15.84
CA LEU A 132 14.22 10.57 16.71
C LEU A 132 14.64 12.01 17.02
N GLN A 133 14.64 12.88 16.02
CA GLN A 133 14.97 14.29 16.20
C GLN A 133 13.98 14.98 17.17
N LYS A 134 12.68 14.73 17.01
CA LYS A 134 11.66 15.25 17.93
C LYS A 134 11.83 14.71 19.35
N LEU A 135 12.19 13.44 19.48
CA LEU A 135 12.44 12.83 20.79
C LEU A 135 13.65 13.49 21.46
N GLN A 136 14.74 13.69 20.72
CA GLN A 136 15.92 14.39 21.22
C GLN A 136 15.57 15.81 21.69
N GLU A 137 14.81 16.57 20.90
CA GLU A 137 14.34 17.91 21.28
C GLU A 137 13.50 17.90 22.57
N MET A 138 12.65 16.88 22.76
CA MET A 138 11.86 16.73 23.98
C MET A 138 12.73 16.44 25.21
N VAL A 139 13.71 15.55 25.08
CA VAL A 139 14.63 15.19 26.18
C VAL A 139 15.51 16.38 26.56
N SER A 140 16.09 17.08 25.59
CA SER A 140 16.96 18.24 25.84
C SER A 140 16.20 19.42 26.48
N LYS A 141 14.92 19.62 26.15
CA LYS A 141 14.08 20.63 26.83
C LYS A 141 13.78 20.24 28.28
N GLY A 142 13.61 18.96 28.57
CA GLY A 142 13.39 18.46 29.94
C GLY A 142 14.56 18.78 30.88
N GLU A 143 15.81 18.63 30.42
CA GLU A 143 17.00 18.90 31.23
C GLU A 143 17.19 20.38 31.58
N SER A 144 16.76 21.30 30.70
CA SER A 144 16.82 22.75 30.95
C SER A 144 15.81 23.28 31.99
N SER A 145 14.93 22.41 32.50
CA SER A 145 13.86 22.79 33.43
C SER A 145 14.07 22.34 34.88
N SER A 146 15.23 21.75 35.21
CA SER A 146 15.58 21.48 36.60
C SER A 146 15.85 22.80 37.35
N PRO A 147 15.09 23.14 38.40
CA PRO A 147 15.37 24.33 39.19
C PRO A 147 16.66 24.13 39.96
N SER A 148 17.56 25.10 39.85
CA SER A 148 18.68 25.31 40.76
C SER A 148 18.12 25.54 42.17
N ASN A 149 18.02 24.47 42.96
CA ASN A 149 17.78 24.58 44.40
C ASN A 149 19.05 25.16 45.03
N THR A 150 18.98 26.44 45.42
CA THR A 150 19.91 27.11 46.33
C THR A 150 19.11 27.64 47.51
#